data_AF-A0A9N9IFK0-F1
#
_entry.id   AF-A0A9N9IFK0-F1
#
_cell.length_a   1.000
_cell.length_b   1.000
_cell.length_c   1.000
_cell.angle_alpha   90.00
_cell.angle_beta   90.00
_cell.angle_gamma   90.00
#
_symmetry.space_group_name_H-M   'P 1'
#
loop_
_entity.id
_entity.type
_entity.pdbx_description
1 polymer ?
#
loop_
_entity_poly.entity_id
_entity_poly.type
_entity_poly.pdbx_seq_one_letter_code
_entity_poly.pdbx_strand_id
1 'polypeptide(L)'
;MISRAFAATAVDVSSLTTVNSFKCAKNLGYSHAMIRGYFEAYGNNPGGAIDSNFLKNYENAKQAGYTDIDVYMFPCTGRSTCKTPQQQVNELVNLINKNKIIVRTAWLDVEVDKNSGNWNLGPAKNKEILKEFYAAWKSTGWKFGIYSSQYQWETITGNRDWVLDSSLPLWYSIYDNDPRLNNYRPFGGWTQGTCKQ
;
A
#
# COMPACT_ATOMS: atom_id res chain seq x y z
N MET A 1 16.14 21.94 -23.76
CA MET A 1 15.25 22.11 -22.59
C MET A 1 15.81 21.28 -21.45
N ILE A 2 16.08 21.90 -20.30
CA ILE A 2 16.47 21.17 -19.09
C ILE A 2 15.18 20.75 -18.39
N SER A 3 14.85 19.45 -18.42
CA SER A 3 13.80 18.88 -17.60
C SER A 3 14.35 18.70 -16.18
N ARG A 4 13.77 19.39 -15.19
CA ARG A 4 14.02 19.07 -13.78
C ARG A 4 13.02 17.97 -13.38
N ALA A 5 13.51 16.76 -13.13
CA ALA A 5 12.73 15.73 -12.47
C ALA A 5 12.86 15.95 -10.95
N PHE A 6 11.83 16.50 -10.32
CA PHE A 6 11.74 16.55 -8.86
C PHE A 6 11.02 15.29 -8.37
N ALA A 7 11.55 14.65 -7.33
CA ALA A 7 10.79 13.67 -6.57
C ALA A 7 9.60 14.39 -5.90
N ALA A 8 8.40 13.82 -6.01
CA ALA A 8 7.25 14.30 -5.27
C ALA A 8 7.28 13.71 -3.85
N THR A 9 6.96 14.53 -2.85
CA THR A 9 6.77 14.08 -1.47
C THR A 9 5.30 13.77 -1.23
N ALA A 10 5.03 12.65 -0.55
CA ALA A 10 3.70 12.17 -0.25
C ALA A 10 3.47 12.06 1.26
N VAL A 11 2.19 12.07 1.67
CA VAL A 11 1.76 11.62 3.00
C VAL A 11 0.96 10.35 2.86
N ASP A 12 1.17 9.38 3.74
CA ASP A 12 0.26 8.24 3.90
C ASP A 12 -0.60 8.40 5.16
N VAL A 13 -1.88 8.03 5.06
CA VAL A 13 -2.83 8.16 6.17
C VAL A 13 -3.80 6.98 6.27
N SER A 14 -4.06 6.57 7.51
CA SER A 14 -5.09 5.58 7.88
C SER A 14 -6.17 6.16 8.79
N SER A 15 -5.79 7.08 9.68
CA SER A 15 -6.73 7.80 10.54
C SER A 15 -7.50 8.88 9.78
N LEU A 16 -8.68 9.23 10.30
CA LEU A 16 -9.46 10.35 9.78
C LEU A 16 -8.62 11.64 9.85
N THR A 17 -8.33 12.21 8.68
CA THR A 17 -7.47 13.36 8.50
C THR A 17 -8.29 14.53 7.98
N THR A 18 -8.23 15.67 8.66
CA THR A 18 -9.04 16.84 8.32
C THR A 18 -8.55 17.54 7.05
N VAL A 19 -9.42 18.33 6.41
CA VAL A 19 -9.04 19.21 5.29
C VAL A 19 -7.87 20.13 5.68
N ASN A 20 -7.87 20.67 6.90
CA ASN A 20 -6.81 21.57 7.37
C ASN A 20 -5.48 20.85 7.54
N SER A 21 -5.49 19.60 8.03
CA SER A 21 -4.27 18.77 8.12
C SER A 21 -3.69 18.47 6.74
N PHE A 22 -4.54 18.12 5.77
CA PHE A 22 -4.09 17.93 4.37
C PHE A 22 -3.57 19.23 3.76
N LYS A 23 -4.22 20.38 3.99
CA LYS A 23 -3.72 21.70 3.54
C LYS A 23 -2.37 22.03 4.17
N CYS A 24 -2.19 21.74 5.45
CA CYS A 24 -0.92 21.92 6.15
C CYS A 24 0.20 21.10 5.47
N ALA A 25 -0.02 19.79 5.28
CA ALA A 25 0.93 18.94 4.58
C ALA A 25 1.22 19.44 3.15
N LYS A 26 0.19 19.87 2.41
CA LYS A 26 0.38 20.43 1.07
C LYS A 26 1.21 21.71 1.07
N ASN A 27 1.00 22.61 2.04
CA ASN A 27 1.79 23.83 2.21
C ASN A 27 3.24 23.54 2.59
N LEU A 28 3.52 22.39 3.21
CA LEU A 28 4.87 21.89 3.50
C LEU A 28 5.52 21.17 2.30
N GLY A 29 4.82 21.10 1.14
CA GLY A 29 5.33 20.50 -0.09
C GLY A 29 4.86 19.07 -0.36
N TYR A 30 4.10 18.44 0.54
CA TYR A 30 3.54 17.10 0.32
C TYR A 30 2.32 17.16 -0.61
N SER A 31 2.54 16.99 -1.92
CA SER A 31 1.49 17.18 -2.94
C SER A 31 0.76 15.89 -3.36
N HIS A 32 1.18 14.74 -2.83
CA HIS A 32 0.60 13.41 -3.11
C HIS A 32 0.08 12.80 -1.79
N ALA A 33 -1.06 12.12 -1.81
CA ALA A 33 -1.59 11.39 -0.67
C ALA A 33 -1.74 9.88 -0.98
N MET A 34 -1.35 9.02 -0.04
CA MET A 34 -1.58 7.58 -0.06
C MET A 34 -2.57 7.23 1.05
N ILE A 35 -3.79 6.81 0.71
CA ILE A 35 -4.88 6.68 1.71
C ILE A 35 -5.21 5.20 1.90
N ARG A 36 -5.32 4.73 3.15
CA ARG A 36 -5.72 3.34 3.43
C ARG A 36 -7.14 3.11 2.94
N GLY A 37 -7.32 2.19 2.01
CA GLY A 37 -8.63 1.79 1.49
C GLY A 37 -9.15 0.49 2.09
N TYR A 38 -8.25 -0.35 2.59
CA TYR A 38 -8.57 -1.67 3.14
C TYR A 38 -7.62 -1.96 4.31
N PHE A 39 -8.12 -2.58 5.36
CA PHE A 39 -7.33 -2.81 6.57
C PHE A 39 -7.36 -4.28 7.02
N GLU A 40 -6.25 -4.69 7.61
CA GLU A 40 -6.05 -6.02 8.17
C GLU A 40 -6.89 -6.23 9.46
N ALA A 41 -6.92 -7.45 9.96
CA ALA A 41 -7.55 -7.74 11.24
C ALA A 41 -6.61 -7.43 12.40
N TYR A 42 -7.05 -6.80 13.48
CA TYR A 42 -6.19 -6.53 14.65
C TYR A 42 -6.98 -6.71 15.94
N GLY A 43 -6.39 -7.33 16.97
CA GLY A 43 -7.10 -7.60 18.22
C GLY A 43 -8.47 -8.26 18.00
N ASN A 44 -9.53 -7.64 18.54
CA ASN A 44 -10.93 -8.08 18.36
C ASN A 44 -11.60 -7.55 17.08
N ASN A 45 -10.93 -6.71 16.29
CA ASN A 45 -11.45 -6.25 15.02
C ASN A 45 -11.23 -7.34 13.96
N PRO A 46 -12.28 -7.89 13.34
CA PRO A 46 -12.15 -8.96 12.35
C PRO A 46 -11.39 -8.51 11.10
N GLY A 47 -11.24 -7.21 10.86
CA GLY A 47 -10.58 -6.63 9.70
C GLY A 47 -11.08 -7.18 8.38
N GLY A 48 -10.21 -7.22 7.38
CA GLY A 48 -10.56 -7.78 6.08
C GLY A 48 -11.76 -7.05 5.49
N ALA A 49 -11.72 -5.72 5.54
CA ALA A 49 -12.81 -4.85 5.13
C ALA A 49 -12.28 -3.48 4.66
N ILE A 50 -13.17 -2.74 4.00
CA ILE A 50 -12.95 -1.33 3.64
C ILE A 50 -12.63 -0.52 4.90
N ASP A 51 -11.59 0.32 4.83
CA ASP A 51 -11.32 1.31 5.87
C ASP A 51 -12.42 2.38 5.87
N SER A 52 -13.10 2.57 7.00
CA SER A 52 -14.22 3.50 7.14
C SER A 52 -13.81 4.97 6.95
N ASN A 53 -12.53 5.30 7.10
CA ASN A 53 -12.01 6.64 6.86
C ASN A 53 -11.71 6.92 5.38
N PHE A 54 -11.63 5.90 4.52
CA PHE A 54 -11.12 6.04 3.14
C PHE A 54 -11.84 7.11 2.34
N LEU A 55 -13.18 7.01 2.23
CA LEU A 55 -13.97 7.96 1.45
C LEU A 55 -13.83 9.38 2.00
N LYS A 56 -13.87 9.53 3.32
CA LYS A 56 -13.79 10.86 3.94
C LYS A 56 -12.41 11.48 3.79
N ASN A 57 -11.36 10.69 3.92
CA ASN A 57 -9.99 11.13 3.68
C ASN A 57 -9.78 11.51 2.21
N TYR A 58 -10.33 10.73 1.26
CA TYR A 58 -10.29 11.08 -0.16
C TYR A 58 -10.97 12.43 -0.41
N GLU A 59 -12.20 12.64 0.08
CA GLU A 59 -12.91 13.92 -0.02
C GLU A 59 -12.10 15.07 0.59
N ASN A 60 -11.55 14.87 1.78
CA ASN A 60 -10.80 15.90 2.49
C ASN A 60 -9.51 16.26 1.74
N ALA A 61 -8.80 15.27 1.19
CA ALA A 61 -7.62 15.48 0.36
C ALA A 61 -7.98 16.24 -0.93
N LYS A 62 -9.08 15.87 -1.61
CA LYS A 62 -9.58 16.61 -2.78
C LYS A 62 -9.92 18.06 -2.44
N GLN A 63 -10.60 18.33 -1.33
CA GLN A 63 -10.92 19.68 -0.85
C GLN A 63 -9.69 20.49 -0.42
N ALA A 64 -8.64 19.82 0.05
CA ALA A 64 -7.33 20.43 0.30
C ALA A 64 -6.52 20.67 -0.99
N GLY A 65 -7.05 20.26 -2.15
CA GLY A 65 -6.46 20.50 -3.46
C GLY A 65 -5.52 19.40 -3.95
N TYR A 66 -5.53 18.20 -3.38
CA TYR A 66 -4.72 17.08 -3.88
C TYR A 66 -5.27 16.59 -5.23
N THR A 67 -4.37 16.42 -6.19
CA THR A 67 -4.65 15.89 -7.53
C THR A 67 -4.11 14.49 -7.70
N ASP A 68 -2.99 14.18 -7.02
CA ASP A 68 -2.38 12.87 -7.01
C ASP A 68 -2.75 12.15 -5.70
N ILE A 69 -3.58 11.12 -5.82
CA ILE A 69 -4.02 10.30 -4.71
C ILE A 69 -3.85 8.83 -5.10
N ASP A 70 -3.21 8.07 -4.23
CA ASP A 70 -3.09 6.62 -4.29
C ASP A 70 -3.92 5.99 -3.18
N VAL A 71 -4.18 4.69 -3.31
CA VAL A 71 -4.79 3.88 -2.26
C VAL A 71 -3.83 2.79 -1.83
N TYR A 72 -3.82 2.43 -0.55
CA TYR A 72 -3.14 1.22 -0.11
C TYR A 72 -4.10 0.26 0.60
N MET A 73 -3.83 -1.03 0.43
CA MET A 73 -4.52 -2.14 1.05
C MET A 73 -3.55 -2.80 2.01
N PHE A 74 -3.86 -2.74 3.31
CA PHE A 74 -3.26 -3.64 4.29
C PHE A 74 -4.11 -4.92 4.31
N PRO A 75 -3.67 -6.01 3.68
CA PRO A 75 -4.52 -7.19 3.50
C PRO A 75 -4.73 -7.92 4.83
N CYS A 76 -5.92 -8.46 5.02
CA CYS A 76 -6.15 -9.46 6.05
C CYS A 76 -5.54 -10.78 5.62
N THR A 77 -4.56 -11.27 6.38
CA THR A 77 -4.02 -12.63 6.23
C THR A 77 -3.88 -13.27 7.61
N GLY A 78 -3.60 -14.57 7.67
CA GLY A 78 -3.29 -15.25 8.94
C GLY A 78 -4.49 -15.57 9.84
N ARG A 79 -5.69 -15.02 9.59
CA ARG A 79 -6.91 -15.32 10.37
C ARG A 79 -7.97 -16.04 9.56
N SER A 80 -8.75 -16.89 10.22
CA SER A 80 -9.88 -17.61 9.61
C SER A 80 -11.02 -16.71 9.15
N THR A 81 -11.09 -15.47 9.67
CA THR A 81 -12.07 -14.46 9.24
C THR A 81 -11.66 -13.71 7.98
N CYS A 82 -10.41 -13.87 7.52
CA CYS A 82 -9.95 -13.19 6.32
C CYS A 82 -10.63 -13.77 5.08
N LYS A 83 -11.17 -12.89 4.24
CA LYS A 83 -11.70 -13.26 2.92
C LYS A 83 -10.57 -13.66 1.98
N THR A 84 -10.91 -14.33 0.88
CA THR A 84 -9.92 -14.64 -0.17
C THR A 84 -9.28 -13.36 -0.72
N PRO A 85 -8.02 -13.40 -1.20
CA PRO A 85 -7.37 -12.26 -1.83
C PRO A 85 -8.23 -11.59 -2.92
N GLN A 86 -8.90 -12.39 -3.76
CA GLN A 86 -9.81 -11.89 -4.79
C GLN A 86 -10.99 -11.10 -4.21
N GLN A 87 -11.61 -11.59 -3.13
CA GLN A 87 -12.72 -10.88 -2.48
C GLN A 87 -12.25 -9.55 -1.88
N GLN A 88 -11.10 -9.52 -1.20
CA GLN A 88 -10.55 -8.30 -0.62
C GLN A 88 -10.28 -7.24 -1.70
N VAL A 89 -9.64 -7.63 -2.81
CA VAL A 89 -9.38 -6.75 -3.96
C VAL A 89 -10.69 -6.26 -4.59
N ASN A 90 -11.64 -7.16 -4.83
CA ASN A 90 -12.93 -6.81 -5.44
C ASN A 90 -13.73 -5.83 -4.58
N GLU A 91 -13.74 -5.99 -3.26
CA GLU A 91 -14.42 -5.06 -2.36
C GLU A 91 -13.88 -3.62 -2.51
N LEU A 92 -12.55 -3.47 -2.50
CA LEU A 92 -11.92 -2.15 -2.66
C LEU A 92 -12.18 -1.55 -4.05
N VAL A 93 -11.99 -2.34 -5.11
CA VAL A 93 -12.24 -1.89 -6.49
C VAL A 93 -13.71 -1.50 -6.69
N ASN A 94 -14.65 -2.29 -6.16
CA ASN A 94 -16.08 -2.01 -6.26
C ASN A 94 -16.44 -0.71 -5.53
N LEU A 95 -15.87 -0.47 -4.34
CA LEU A 95 -16.08 0.79 -3.62
C LEU A 95 -15.60 2.00 -4.44
N ILE A 96 -14.38 1.92 -4.97
CA ILE A 96 -13.78 3.02 -5.74
C ILE A 96 -14.59 3.29 -7.02
N ASN A 97 -14.92 2.24 -7.78
CA ASN A 97 -15.73 2.36 -9.00
C ASN A 97 -17.12 2.93 -8.72
N LYS A 98 -17.81 2.41 -7.70
CA LYS A 98 -19.15 2.87 -7.30
C LYS A 98 -19.16 4.36 -6.94
N ASN A 99 -18.12 4.83 -6.26
CA ASN A 99 -18.00 6.23 -5.84
C ASN A 99 -17.29 7.12 -6.89
N LYS A 100 -16.93 6.57 -8.06
CA LYS A 100 -16.21 7.28 -9.13
C LYS A 100 -14.93 7.96 -8.62
N ILE A 101 -14.26 7.32 -7.67
CA ILE A 101 -12.99 7.78 -7.11
C ILE A 101 -11.88 7.55 -8.13
N ILE A 102 -10.96 8.50 -8.22
CA ILE A 102 -9.79 8.42 -9.12
C ILE A 102 -8.55 8.28 -8.25
N VAL A 103 -7.91 7.11 -8.32
CA VAL A 103 -6.61 6.85 -7.71
C VAL A 103 -5.59 6.47 -8.78
N ARG A 104 -4.32 6.81 -8.60
CA ARG A 104 -3.28 6.57 -9.62
C ARG A 104 -2.64 5.20 -9.49
N THR A 105 -2.44 4.73 -8.27
CA THR A 105 -1.85 3.42 -7.98
C THR A 105 -2.48 2.82 -6.73
N ALA A 106 -2.72 1.51 -6.77
CA ALA A 106 -3.06 0.72 -5.59
C ALA A 106 -1.80 0.05 -5.04
N TRP A 107 -1.51 0.21 -3.75
CA TRP A 107 -0.36 -0.42 -3.10
C TRP A 107 -0.83 -1.59 -2.24
N LEU A 108 -0.29 -2.78 -2.48
CA LEU A 108 -0.44 -3.91 -1.56
C LEU A 108 0.64 -3.78 -0.49
N ASP A 109 0.21 -3.53 0.74
CA ASP A 109 1.06 -3.43 1.91
C ASP A 109 1.45 -4.84 2.39
N VAL A 110 2.71 -5.21 2.17
CA VAL A 110 3.27 -6.53 2.50
C VAL A 110 4.25 -6.36 3.65
N GLU A 111 3.70 -6.24 4.84
CA GLU A 111 4.44 -6.18 6.11
C GLU A 111 3.76 -6.98 7.23
N VAL A 112 4.56 -7.42 8.20
CA VAL A 112 4.09 -8.09 9.41
C VAL A 112 3.65 -7.05 10.44
N ASP A 113 2.40 -7.13 10.90
CA ASP A 113 1.93 -6.56 12.15
C ASP A 113 1.75 -7.67 13.19
N LYS A 114 2.43 -7.53 14.32
CA LYS A 114 2.37 -8.50 15.41
C LYS A 114 1.01 -8.51 16.11
N ASN A 115 0.27 -7.41 16.08
CA ASN A 115 -1.04 -7.30 16.72
C ASN A 115 -2.16 -7.92 15.87
N SER A 116 -1.96 -7.97 14.56
CA SER A 116 -2.84 -8.67 13.63
C SER A 116 -2.58 -10.17 13.60
N GLY A 117 -1.32 -10.59 13.76
CA GLY A 117 -0.92 -11.97 13.49
C GLY A 117 -1.00 -12.30 12.00
N ASN A 118 -0.97 -11.27 11.15
CA ASN A 118 -0.91 -11.42 9.71
C ASN A 118 0.38 -12.16 9.29
N TRP A 119 0.34 -12.80 8.13
CA TRP A 119 1.47 -13.55 7.55
C TRP A 119 2.08 -14.66 8.44
N ASN A 120 1.43 -15.06 9.53
CA ASN A 120 1.88 -16.15 10.40
C ASN A 120 1.41 -17.54 9.91
N LEU A 121 1.54 -17.80 8.60
CA LEU A 121 1.08 -19.04 7.95
C LEU A 121 2.24 -19.93 7.44
N GLY A 122 3.47 -19.45 7.59
CA GLY A 122 4.67 -20.08 7.08
C GLY A 122 5.01 -19.66 5.64
N PRO A 123 6.32 -19.68 5.26
CA PRO A 123 6.80 -19.18 3.98
C PRO A 123 6.09 -19.71 2.73
N ALA A 124 5.79 -21.00 2.68
CA ALA A 124 5.12 -21.61 1.53
C ALA A 124 3.71 -21.03 1.33
N LYS A 125 2.92 -20.97 2.41
CA LYS A 125 1.54 -20.47 2.33
C LYS A 125 1.49 -18.97 2.10
N ASN A 126 2.40 -18.21 2.69
CA ASN A 126 2.52 -16.77 2.43
C ASN A 126 2.81 -16.47 0.95
N LYS A 127 3.72 -17.24 0.30
CA LYS A 127 3.99 -17.12 -1.14
C LYS A 127 2.77 -17.43 -2.00
N GLU A 128 1.98 -18.44 -1.63
CA GLU A 128 0.72 -18.74 -2.33
C GLU A 128 -0.26 -17.57 -2.24
N ILE A 129 -0.47 -17.03 -1.04
CA ILE A 129 -1.37 -15.89 -0.83
C ILE A 129 -0.88 -14.64 -1.58
N LEU A 130 0.44 -14.39 -1.63
CA LEU A 130 1.01 -13.31 -2.43
C LEU A 130 0.75 -13.51 -3.93
N LYS A 131 0.87 -14.74 -4.45
CA LYS A 131 0.52 -15.05 -5.84
C LYS A 131 -0.98 -14.86 -6.11
N GLU A 132 -1.84 -15.19 -5.15
CA GLU A 132 -3.28 -14.97 -5.24
C GLU A 132 -3.63 -13.47 -5.26
N PHE A 133 -3.02 -12.65 -4.38
CA PHE A 133 -3.17 -11.19 -4.44
C PHE A 133 -2.64 -10.60 -5.75
N TYR A 134 -1.50 -11.08 -6.23
CA TYR A 134 -0.95 -10.68 -7.51
C TYR A 134 -1.93 -10.96 -8.66
N ALA A 135 -2.46 -12.18 -8.74
CA ALA A 135 -3.45 -12.54 -9.75
C ALA A 135 -4.73 -11.70 -9.63
N ALA A 136 -5.21 -11.49 -8.40
CA ALA A 136 -6.39 -10.67 -8.13
C ALA A 136 -6.18 -9.23 -8.63
N TRP A 137 -5.10 -8.56 -8.24
CA TRP A 137 -4.81 -7.21 -8.71
C TRP A 137 -4.59 -7.14 -10.22
N LYS A 138 -3.85 -8.08 -10.82
CA LYS A 138 -3.64 -8.12 -12.27
C LYS A 138 -4.97 -8.23 -13.04
N SER A 139 -5.92 -9.02 -12.54
CA SER A 139 -7.22 -9.20 -13.19
C SER A 139 -8.08 -7.94 -13.24
N THR A 140 -7.82 -6.96 -12.35
CA THR A 140 -8.54 -5.67 -12.35
C THR A 140 -8.13 -4.76 -13.52
N GLY A 141 -6.95 -5.00 -14.11
CA GLY A 141 -6.32 -4.10 -15.07
C GLY A 141 -5.77 -2.79 -14.48
N TRP A 142 -5.83 -2.61 -13.16
CA TRP A 142 -5.33 -1.41 -12.50
C TRP A 142 -3.82 -1.40 -12.37
N LYS A 143 -3.24 -0.21 -12.31
CA LYS A 143 -1.86 -0.04 -11.87
C LYS A 143 -1.78 -0.32 -10.37
N PHE A 144 -0.98 -1.31 -10.00
CA PHE A 144 -0.71 -1.62 -8.60
C PHE A 144 0.79 -1.84 -8.36
N GLY A 145 1.20 -1.75 -7.11
CA GLY A 145 2.57 -1.97 -6.64
C GLY A 145 2.61 -2.67 -5.29
N ILE A 146 3.83 -2.92 -4.82
CA ILE A 146 4.10 -3.51 -3.50
C ILE A 146 4.65 -2.43 -2.58
N TYR A 147 4.14 -2.33 -1.37
CA TYR A 147 4.85 -1.70 -0.26
C TYR A 147 5.51 -2.80 0.58
N SER A 148 6.82 -2.70 0.81
CA SER A 148 7.55 -3.61 1.68
C SER A 148 8.98 -3.12 1.94
N SER A 149 9.70 -3.84 2.79
CA SER A 149 11.14 -3.74 2.95
C SER A 149 11.80 -5.09 2.72
N GLN A 150 13.12 -5.11 2.56
CA GLN A 150 13.88 -6.36 2.47
C GLN A 150 13.60 -7.28 3.66
N TYR A 151 13.58 -6.72 4.87
CA TYR A 151 13.35 -7.46 6.11
C TYR A 151 11.93 -8.07 6.15
N GLN A 152 10.91 -7.29 5.79
CA GLN A 152 9.53 -7.77 5.75
C GLN A 152 9.37 -8.87 4.69
N TRP A 153 9.95 -8.67 3.51
CA TRP A 153 9.90 -9.66 2.43
C TRP A 153 10.55 -10.98 2.83
N GLU A 154 11.75 -10.95 3.41
CA GLU A 154 12.44 -12.15 3.89
C GLU A 154 11.67 -12.84 5.03
N THR A 155 11.12 -12.07 5.96
CA THR A 155 10.31 -12.59 7.07
C THR A 155 9.07 -13.33 6.57
N ILE A 156 8.32 -12.72 5.64
CA ILE A 156 7.06 -13.25 5.14
C ILE A 156 7.30 -14.43 4.19
N THR A 157 8.28 -14.33 3.31
CA THR A 157 8.51 -15.32 2.24
C THR A 157 9.55 -16.37 2.60
N GLY A 158 10.29 -16.21 3.70
CA GLY A 158 11.43 -17.06 4.07
C GLY A 158 12.57 -17.06 3.05
N ASN A 159 12.54 -16.16 2.06
CA ASN A 159 13.59 -16.03 1.06
C ASN A 159 13.57 -14.60 0.49
N ARG A 160 14.53 -13.78 0.92
CA ARG A 160 14.74 -12.42 0.43
C ARG A 160 14.75 -12.31 -1.10
N ASP A 161 15.30 -13.30 -1.79
CA ASP A 161 15.54 -13.27 -3.22
C ASP A 161 14.40 -13.92 -4.03
N TRP A 162 13.31 -14.34 -3.35
CA TRP A 162 12.13 -14.85 -4.03
C TRP A 162 11.41 -13.75 -4.81
N VAL A 163 11.30 -13.95 -6.13
CA VAL A 163 10.68 -13.00 -7.07
C VAL A 163 9.21 -13.33 -7.27
N LEU A 164 8.33 -12.39 -6.92
CA LEU A 164 6.91 -12.42 -7.31
C LEU A 164 6.74 -11.85 -8.73
N ASP A 165 7.08 -10.57 -8.89
CA ASP A 165 7.18 -9.85 -10.17
C ASP A 165 7.93 -8.53 -9.91
N SER A 166 9.21 -8.46 -10.27
CA SER A 166 10.04 -7.28 -10.04
C SER A 166 9.78 -6.13 -11.03
N SER A 167 8.85 -6.31 -11.98
CA SER A 167 8.38 -5.22 -12.86
C SER A 167 7.34 -4.33 -12.19
N LEU A 168 6.74 -4.78 -11.08
CA LEU A 168 5.82 -3.98 -10.29
C LEU A 168 6.54 -2.79 -9.64
N PRO A 169 5.90 -1.62 -9.53
CA PRO A 169 6.44 -0.52 -8.75
C PRO A 169 6.57 -0.91 -7.28
N LEU A 170 7.63 -0.43 -6.63
CA LEU A 170 7.95 -0.69 -5.24
C LEU A 170 7.90 0.60 -4.42
N TRP A 171 7.06 0.63 -3.41
CA TRP A 171 7.11 1.61 -2.32
C TRP A 171 7.98 1.02 -1.21
N TYR A 172 9.24 1.44 -1.17
CA TYR A 172 10.25 0.86 -0.29
C TYR A 172 10.20 1.47 1.11
N SER A 173 10.03 0.65 2.14
CA SER A 173 10.01 1.11 3.54
C SER A 173 11.40 1.07 4.17
N ILE A 174 11.89 2.23 4.64
CA ILE A 174 13.14 2.39 5.37
C ILE A 174 13.14 3.69 6.20
N TYR A 175 13.07 3.55 7.52
CA TYR A 175 13.05 4.69 8.44
C TYR A 175 14.46 5.27 8.71
N ASP A 176 15.04 5.97 7.73
CA ASP A 176 16.37 6.60 7.83
C ASP A 176 16.36 8.14 7.87
N ASN A 177 15.17 8.75 7.84
CA ASN A 177 14.95 10.20 7.79
C ASN A 177 15.60 10.90 6.57
N ASP A 178 15.92 10.17 5.51
CA ASP A 178 16.49 10.69 4.28
C ASP A 178 15.47 10.58 3.13
N PRO A 179 14.95 11.70 2.60
CA PRO A 179 13.93 11.66 1.55
C PRO A 179 14.48 11.22 0.18
N ARG A 180 15.79 11.02 0.04
CA ARG A 180 16.39 10.56 -1.21
C ARG A 180 16.07 9.08 -1.43
N LEU A 181 15.81 8.73 -2.70
CA LEU A 181 15.74 7.35 -3.16
C LEU A 181 17.14 6.73 -3.14
N ASN A 182 17.64 6.38 -1.95
CA ASN A 182 18.95 5.79 -1.69
C ASN A 182 18.85 4.69 -0.62
N ASN A 183 20.00 4.13 -0.22
CA ASN A 183 20.10 3.10 0.82
C ASN A 183 19.27 1.84 0.54
N TYR A 184 18.89 1.62 -0.72
CA TYR A 184 18.17 0.45 -1.16
C TYR A 184 19.00 -0.80 -0.94
N ARG A 185 18.39 -1.76 -0.28
CA ARG A 185 18.91 -3.13 -0.21
C ARG A 185 18.07 -3.98 -1.15
N PRO A 186 18.63 -4.51 -2.25
CA PRO A 186 17.88 -5.32 -3.19
C PRO A 186 17.20 -6.53 -2.54
N PHE A 187 16.01 -6.87 -3.03
CA PHE A 187 15.23 -8.04 -2.64
C PHE A 187 14.15 -8.31 -3.69
N GLY A 188 13.63 -9.53 -3.77
CA GLY A 188 12.51 -9.88 -4.65
C GLY A 188 12.70 -9.53 -6.13
N GLY A 189 13.94 -9.35 -6.58
CA GLY A 189 14.31 -8.88 -7.92
C GLY A 189 14.32 -7.35 -8.11
N TRP A 190 13.83 -6.55 -7.14
CA TRP A 190 13.95 -5.09 -7.19
C TRP A 190 15.37 -4.64 -6.86
N THR A 191 15.93 -3.80 -7.72
CA THR A 191 17.23 -3.15 -7.52
C THR A 191 17.10 -1.70 -7.03
N GLN A 192 15.90 -1.12 -7.10
CA GLN A 192 15.56 0.21 -6.61
C GLN A 192 14.05 0.32 -6.35
N GLY A 193 13.66 1.24 -5.47
CA GLY A 193 12.25 1.62 -5.26
C GLY A 193 11.74 2.59 -6.32
N THR A 194 10.42 2.60 -6.53
CA THR A 194 9.71 3.67 -7.24
C THR A 194 9.52 4.89 -6.32
N CYS A 195 9.25 4.65 -5.05
CA CYS A 195 9.21 5.64 -3.97
C CYS A 195 9.80 5.04 -2.68
N LYS A 196 10.01 5.87 -1.66
CA LYS A 196 10.58 5.52 -0.36
C LYS A 196 9.70 6.10 0.76
N GLN A 197 9.43 5.30 1.79
CA GLN A 197 8.94 5.76 3.10
C GLN A 197 10.12 5.83 4.06
#